data_AF-A0A9P6UQ66-F1
#
_entry.id   AF-A0A9P6UQ66-F1
#
_cell.length_a   1.000
_cell.length_b   1.000
_cell.length_c   1.000
_cell.angle_alpha   90.00
_cell.angle_beta   90.00
_cell.angle_gamma   90.00
#
_symmetry.space_group_name_H-M   'P 1'
#
loop_
_entity.id
_entity.type
_entity.pdbx_description
1 polymer ?
#
loop_
_entity_poly.entity_id
_entity_poly.type
_entity_poly.pdbx_seq_one_letter_code
_entity_poly.pdbx_strand_id
1 'polypeptide(L)'
;MIVCETSEKPLMVLHLLHHLQVRSALCFTKSVESAHRLYKLIQLYEKIRTTTTTTTTTTPAKATVVKEVGKDSKAKEKKAKKNSKDQGDESESEEENSSDSDSDSGDESDSSDSSSEEEEDEEEMSDVEMEQAETSTSTAMDIDTTTTAPVPTDAIVVAEFSSDLPKSKRASILRAFNNGEIHLLICSDLISRGMDLSPVSCVINYDSPVYMKKYIHRVGRTARAGKSGTAYSLVEMQEARHFKEMITKAGHWDKIGRINVKSQEVKDLVPGYQKALSGLKDVLVSSSRVGKKGSSRRSFK
;
A
#
# COMPACT_ATOMS: atom_id res chain seq x y z
N MET A 1 9.69 8.46 -13.01
CA MET A 1 10.45 7.19 -12.90
C MET A 1 11.54 7.34 -11.87
N ILE A 2 11.67 6.37 -10.96
CA ILE A 2 12.76 6.26 -9.98
C ILE A 2 13.53 4.99 -10.34
N VAL A 3 14.83 5.12 -10.62
CA VAL A 3 15.70 3.96 -10.90
C VAL A 3 16.37 3.55 -9.60
N CYS A 4 16.11 2.34 -9.12
CA CYS A 4 16.64 1.83 -7.87
C CYS A 4 16.83 0.31 -7.90
N GLU A 5 17.63 -0.22 -6.96
CA GLU A 5 17.78 -1.66 -6.80
C GLU A 5 16.55 -2.30 -6.15
N THR A 6 16.35 -3.60 -6.35
CA THR A 6 15.23 -4.35 -5.75
C THR A 6 15.18 -4.25 -4.22
N SER A 7 16.34 -4.21 -3.58
CA SER A 7 16.52 -4.10 -2.12
C SER A 7 16.10 -2.72 -1.58
N GLU A 8 16.19 -1.70 -2.42
CA GLU A 8 15.89 -0.30 -2.09
C GLU A 8 14.45 0.09 -2.44
N LYS A 9 13.76 -0.67 -3.30
CA LYS A 9 12.35 -0.40 -3.66
C LYS A 9 11.44 -0.17 -2.44
N PRO A 10 11.45 -0.99 -1.37
CA PRO A 10 10.62 -0.71 -0.20
C PRO A 10 10.99 0.59 0.51
N LEU A 11 12.29 0.92 0.54
CA LEU A 11 12.79 2.16 1.12
C LEU A 11 12.32 3.37 0.31
N MET A 12 12.30 3.26 -1.03
CA MET A 12 11.73 4.29 -1.90
C MET A 12 10.24 4.50 -1.62
N VAL A 13 9.47 3.44 -1.39
CA VAL A 13 8.05 3.58 -0.99
C VAL A 13 7.95 4.34 0.33
N LEU A 14 8.77 4.02 1.34
CA LEU A 14 8.78 4.76 2.60
C LEU A 14 9.13 6.25 2.40
N HIS A 15 10.10 6.56 1.54
CA HIS A 15 10.46 7.94 1.19
C HIS A 15 9.28 8.68 0.52
N LEU A 16 8.59 8.05 -0.44
CA LEU A 16 7.39 8.62 -1.06
C LEU A 16 6.30 8.92 -0.01
N LEU A 17 6.10 8.02 0.96
CA LEU A 17 5.08 8.17 1.99
C LEU A 17 5.42 9.25 3.03
N HIS A 18 6.67 9.32 3.50
CA HIS A 18 7.06 10.19 4.61
C HIS A 18 7.58 11.56 4.17
N HIS A 19 8.44 11.60 3.15
CA HIS A 19 9.08 12.84 2.70
C HIS A 19 8.27 13.55 1.62
N LEU A 20 7.74 12.79 0.66
CA LEU A 20 6.83 13.36 -0.35
C LEU A 20 5.36 13.38 0.11
N GLN A 21 5.09 12.96 1.35
CA GLN A 21 3.78 12.99 2.01
C GLN A 21 2.65 12.41 1.15
N VAL A 22 2.95 11.36 0.38
CA VAL A 22 1.97 10.72 -0.49
C VAL A 22 0.87 10.07 0.38
N ARG A 23 -0.37 10.53 0.23
CA ARG A 23 -1.58 10.01 0.89
C ARG A 23 -2.62 9.63 -0.15
N SER A 24 -3.52 8.69 0.18
CA SER A 24 -4.50 8.14 -0.77
C SER A 24 -3.80 7.58 -2.02
N ALA A 25 -2.94 6.60 -1.80
CA ALA A 25 -2.11 6.00 -2.84
C ALA A 25 -2.42 4.52 -3.06
N LEU A 26 -2.27 4.10 -4.32
CA LEU A 26 -2.42 2.71 -4.74
C LEU A 26 -1.06 2.17 -5.19
N CYS A 27 -0.59 1.11 -4.55
CA CYS A 27 0.69 0.46 -4.87
C CYS A 27 0.46 -0.89 -5.55
N PHE A 28 1.05 -1.06 -6.74
CA PHE A 28 0.91 -2.25 -7.57
C PHE A 28 2.16 -3.12 -7.51
N THR A 29 1.98 -4.37 -7.12
CA THR A 29 3.00 -5.41 -7.16
C THR A 29 2.66 -6.52 -8.17
N LYS A 30 3.67 -7.29 -8.56
CA LYS A 30 3.54 -8.39 -9.53
C LYS A 30 2.84 -9.62 -8.96
N SER A 31 2.91 -9.84 -7.64
CA SER A 31 2.37 -11.03 -6.98
C SER A 31 1.76 -10.72 -5.62
N VAL A 32 0.82 -11.57 -5.19
CA VAL A 32 0.18 -11.49 -3.87
C VAL A 32 1.23 -11.61 -2.76
N GLU A 33 2.19 -12.52 -2.90
CA GLU A 33 3.26 -12.66 -1.91
C GLU A 33 4.11 -11.39 -1.77
N SER A 34 4.40 -10.71 -2.88
CA SER A 34 5.15 -9.45 -2.86
C SER A 34 4.34 -8.34 -2.19
N ALA A 35 3.02 -8.27 -2.45
CA ALA A 35 2.12 -7.35 -1.77
C ALA A 35 2.10 -7.61 -0.25
N HIS A 36 1.97 -8.87 0.17
CA HIS A 36 1.95 -9.25 1.58
C HIS A 36 3.25 -8.89 2.30
N ARG A 37 4.40 -9.22 1.69
CA ARG A 37 5.73 -8.90 2.24
C ARG A 37 5.92 -7.39 2.41
N LEU A 38 5.57 -6.60 1.40
CA LEU A 38 5.66 -5.14 1.45
C LEU A 38 4.73 -4.54 2.50
N TYR A 39 3.48 -5.01 2.56
CA TYR A 39 2.51 -4.60 3.59
C TYR A 39 3.04 -4.87 5.00
N LYS A 40 3.55 -6.07 5.26
CA LYS A 40 4.10 -6.43 6.56
C LYS A 40 5.31 -5.58 6.93
N LEU A 41 6.19 -5.31 5.97
CA LEU A 41 7.37 -4.50 6.17
C LEU A 41 7.01 -3.08 6.59
N ILE A 42 6.12 -2.42 5.84
CA ILE A 42 5.69 -1.05 6.15
C ILE A 42 4.91 -1.01 7.48
N GLN A 43 4.05 -2.00 7.74
CA GLN A 43 3.34 -2.10 9.02
C GLN A 43 4.31 -2.25 10.22
N LEU A 44 5.38 -3.04 10.08
CA LEU A 44 6.40 -3.16 11.12
C LEU A 44 7.19 -1.86 11.28
N TYR A 45 7.54 -1.21 10.18
CA TYR A 45 8.20 0.10 10.18
C TYR A 45 7.38 1.15 10.95
N GLU A 46 6.09 1.28 10.65
CA GLU A 46 5.20 2.23 11.33
C GLU A 46 5.07 1.95 12.84
N LYS A 47 5.04 0.67 13.24
CA LYS A 47 5.06 0.29 14.66
C LYS A 47 6.35 0.71 15.36
N ILE A 48 7.50 0.57 14.70
CA ILE A 48 8.81 0.98 15.24
C ILE A 48 8.89 2.51 15.34
N ARG A 49 8.39 3.22 14.33
CA ARG A 49 8.38 4.69 14.29
C ARG A 49 7.49 5.28 15.38
N THR A 50 6.28 4.76 15.55
CA THR A 50 5.33 5.20 16.58
C THR A 50 5.81 4.89 18.01
N THR A 51 6.38 3.71 18.25
CA THR A 51 6.93 3.35 19.58
C THR A 51 8.13 4.20 20.01
N THR A 52 8.93 4.70 19.06
CA THR A 52 10.08 5.57 19.38
C THR A 52 9.64 6.97 19.83
N THR A 53 8.45 7.42 19.44
CA THR A 53 7.96 8.78 19.72
C THR A 53 7.35 8.91 21.13
N THR A 54 6.84 7.82 21.71
CA THR A 54 6.18 7.84 23.05
C THR A 54 7.15 7.90 24.22
N THR A 55 8.46 7.67 24.01
CA THR A 55 9.44 7.52 25.11
C THR A 55 10.16 8.81 25.52
N THR A 56 9.80 9.97 24.94
CA THR A 56 10.46 11.26 25.23
C THR A 56 9.47 12.32 25.73
N THR A 57 8.78 12.05 26.83
CA THR A 57 8.26 13.10 27.71
C THR A 57 8.09 12.58 29.14
N THR A 58 8.99 13.04 30.01
CA THR A 58 8.87 13.20 31.48
C THR A 58 9.07 11.98 32.41
N THR A 59 10.25 12.00 33.04
CA THR A 59 10.77 11.29 34.24
C THR A 59 9.97 11.62 35.54
N PRO A 60 10.04 10.79 36.61
CA PRO A 60 8.95 10.57 37.58
C PRO A 60 9.04 11.43 38.85
N ALA A 61 7.90 11.67 39.50
CA ALA A 61 7.82 12.22 40.86
C ALA A 61 6.79 11.45 41.73
N LYS A 62 7.24 11.19 42.96
CA LYS A 62 6.72 10.37 44.05
C LYS A 62 5.23 10.48 44.46
N ALA A 63 4.71 9.28 44.76
CA ALA A 63 4.02 8.84 46.01
C ALA A 63 2.68 9.48 46.43
N THR A 64 1.66 8.64 46.62
CA THR A 64 1.07 8.38 47.96
C THR A 64 0.47 6.97 48.00
N VAL A 65 0.75 6.31 49.12
CA VAL A 65 0.42 4.95 49.53
C VAL A 65 -1.02 4.88 50.05
N VAL A 66 -1.78 3.85 49.69
CA VAL A 66 -2.75 3.22 50.60
C VAL A 66 -2.73 1.69 50.39
N LYS A 67 -2.42 0.96 51.47
CA LYS A 67 -2.55 -0.49 51.63
C LYS A 67 -3.97 -0.83 52.08
N GLU A 68 -4.48 -2.00 51.69
CA GLU A 68 -4.95 -3.13 52.54
C GLU A 68 -5.46 -4.27 51.62
N VAL A 69 -4.86 -5.47 51.60
CA VAL A 69 -5.16 -6.69 52.42
C VAL A 69 -6.65 -7.07 52.32
N GLY A 70 -7.11 -8.28 51.98
CA GLY A 70 -6.55 -9.60 51.70
C GLY A 70 -7.66 -10.67 51.87
N LYS A 71 -7.41 -11.90 51.40
CA LYS A 71 -8.06 -13.20 51.69
C LYS A 71 -9.18 -13.75 50.77
N ASP A 72 -8.78 -14.83 50.08
CA ASP A 72 -9.32 -16.20 50.14
C ASP A 72 -10.84 -16.42 50.28
N SER A 73 -11.42 -17.22 49.38
CA SER A 73 -12.03 -18.52 49.74
C SER A 73 -12.60 -19.29 48.55
N LYS A 74 -12.62 -20.61 48.76
CA LYS A 74 -12.85 -21.73 47.85
C LYS A 74 -14.32 -22.19 47.89
N ALA A 75 -14.74 -22.84 46.80
CA ALA A 75 -15.61 -24.03 46.76
C ALA A 75 -17.16 -23.94 46.64
N LYS A 76 -17.63 -24.81 45.72
CA LYS A 76 -18.79 -25.73 45.76
C LYS A 76 -20.21 -25.28 45.34
N GLU A 77 -20.59 -25.77 44.15
CA GLU A 77 -21.54 -26.87 43.93
C GLU A 77 -22.96 -26.81 44.55
N LYS A 78 -23.99 -26.73 43.69
CA LYS A 78 -25.20 -27.61 43.56
C LYS A 78 -26.27 -26.88 42.70
N LYS A 79 -26.81 -27.39 41.58
CA LYS A 79 -27.62 -28.59 41.27
C LYS A 79 -29.15 -28.32 41.37
N ALA A 80 -29.81 -28.24 40.20
CA ALA A 80 -31.21 -28.65 39.89
C ALA A 80 -31.45 -28.32 38.39
N LYS A 81 -31.72 -29.20 37.41
CA LYS A 81 -32.56 -30.41 37.23
C LYS A 81 -34.03 -30.11 36.93
N LYS A 82 -34.44 -30.15 35.64
CA LYS A 82 -35.67 -30.80 35.08
C LYS A 82 -35.65 -30.69 33.54
N ASN A 83 -35.41 -31.74 32.75
CA ASN A 83 -36.26 -32.86 32.29
C ASN A 83 -37.35 -32.50 31.25
N SER A 84 -37.17 -32.96 30.01
CA SER A 84 -38.02 -33.91 29.24
C SER A 84 -37.51 -33.95 27.79
N LYS A 85 -36.98 -35.08 27.27
CA LYS A 85 -37.70 -36.24 26.68
C LYS A 85 -38.37 -35.81 25.35
N ASP A 86 -38.06 -36.36 24.17
CA ASP A 86 -38.15 -37.78 23.79
C ASP A 86 -37.44 -38.06 22.43
N GLN A 87 -37.05 -39.33 22.24
CA GLN A 87 -37.03 -40.21 21.03
C GLN A 87 -36.67 -39.61 19.65
N GLY A 88 -35.81 -40.20 18.80
CA GLY A 88 -35.40 -41.60 18.61
C GLY A 88 -35.89 -42.09 17.24
N ASP A 89 -34.97 -42.25 16.27
CA ASP A 89 -34.96 -43.14 15.06
C ASP A 89 -33.86 -42.60 14.10
N GLU A 90 -32.77 -43.30 13.72
CA GLU A 90 -32.66 -44.45 12.78
C GLU A 90 -33.43 -44.17 11.46
N SER A 91 -32.90 -44.26 10.24
CA SER A 91 -31.78 -44.97 9.63
C SER A 91 -31.56 -44.40 8.20
N GLU A 92 -30.38 -44.68 7.60
CA GLU A 92 -30.07 -45.09 6.20
C GLU A 92 -31.09 -44.77 5.08
N SER A 93 -30.77 -44.42 3.83
CA SER A 93 -29.71 -44.78 2.87
C SER A 93 -29.80 -43.81 1.65
N GLU A 94 -28.70 -43.51 0.95
CA GLU A 94 -28.37 -43.94 -0.43
C GLU A 94 -28.74 -43.00 -1.61
N GLU A 95 -27.70 -42.77 -2.40
CA GLU A 95 -27.59 -42.67 -3.87
C GLU A 95 -28.18 -41.52 -4.72
N GLU A 96 -27.22 -40.87 -5.38
CA GLU A 96 -27.12 -40.48 -6.80
C GLU A 96 -28.32 -39.88 -7.56
N ASN A 97 -28.09 -38.70 -8.16
CA ASN A 97 -28.14 -38.59 -9.62
C ASN A 97 -27.52 -37.31 -10.20
N SER A 98 -27.10 -37.49 -11.44
CA SER A 98 -26.51 -36.61 -12.44
C SER A 98 -27.36 -35.41 -12.88
N SER A 99 -26.73 -34.39 -13.45
CA SER A 99 -27.12 -33.82 -14.76
C SER A 99 -26.22 -32.66 -15.19
N ASP A 100 -25.80 -32.75 -16.45
CA ASP A 100 -25.08 -31.78 -17.27
C ASP A 100 -25.90 -30.51 -17.56
N SER A 101 -25.21 -29.41 -17.91
CA SER A 101 -25.67 -28.50 -18.97
C SER A 101 -24.54 -27.57 -19.43
N ASP A 102 -24.15 -27.77 -20.69
CA ASP A 102 -23.39 -26.83 -21.52
C ASP A 102 -24.20 -25.56 -21.84
N SER A 103 -23.52 -24.44 -22.06
CA SER A 103 -24.02 -23.33 -22.88
C SER A 103 -22.85 -22.50 -23.40
N ASP A 104 -22.54 -22.74 -24.66
CA ASP A 104 -21.67 -21.98 -25.55
C ASP A 104 -22.39 -20.73 -26.08
N SER A 105 -21.66 -19.65 -26.33
CA SER A 105 -21.95 -18.63 -27.36
C SER A 105 -20.91 -17.51 -27.30
N GLY A 106 -20.08 -17.45 -28.35
CA GLY A 106 -19.32 -16.26 -28.69
C GLY A 106 -20.21 -15.18 -29.31
N ASP A 107 -19.66 -13.98 -29.42
CA ASP A 107 -19.98 -13.05 -30.49
C ASP A 107 -18.81 -12.08 -30.68
N GLU A 108 -18.35 -11.97 -31.92
CA GLU A 108 -17.39 -10.98 -32.39
C GLU A 108 -18.15 -9.78 -32.95
N SER A 109 -17.68 -8.56 -32.69
CA SER A 109 -17.85 -7.50 -33.68
C SER A 109 -16.90 -6.33 -33.46
N ASP A 110 -16.26 -6.02 -34.59
CA ASP A 110 -15.56 -4.81 -34.96
C ASP A 110 -16.27 -3.52 -34.57
N SER A 111 -15.49 -2.49 -34.28
CA SER A 111 -15.81 -1.15 -34.77
C SER A 111 -14.54 -0.29 -34.86
N SER A 112 -14.30 0.10 -36.10
CA SER A 112 -13.58 1.28 -36.58
C SER A 112 -13.55 2.46 -35.62
N ASP A 113 -12.42 3.20 -35.59
CA ASP A 113 -12.54 4.64 -35.41
C ASP A 113 -11.55 5.41 -36.29
N SER A 114 -12.11 6.48 -36.83
CA SER A 114 -11.67 7.33 -37.91
C SER A 114 -10.91 8.52 -37.35
N SER A 115 -9.88 8.94 -38.08
CA SER A 115 -9.14 10.17 -37.85
C SER A 115 -10.06 11.41 -37.93
N SER A 116 -9.84 12.39 -37.04
CA SER A 116 -10.19 13.79 -37.26
C SER A 116 -9.22 14.65 -36.47
N GLU A 117 -8.51 15.49 -37.22
CA GLU A 117 -7.69 16.62 -36.80
C GLU A 117 -8.58 17.77 -36.31
N GLU A 118 -7.99 18.72 -35.56
CA GLU A 118 -8.46 20.08 -35.14
C GLU A 118 -7.96 20.33 -33.68
N GLU A 119 -7.32 21.42 -33.25
CA GLU A 119 -6.95 22.73 -33.79
C GLU A 119 -5.67 23.24 -33.08
N GLU A 120 -4.92 24.15 -33.73
CA GLU A 120 -3.88 24.98 -33.08
C GLU A 120 -4.42 26.42 -33.01
N ASP A 121 -4.73 26.89 -31.80
CA ASP A 121 -4.94 28.31 -31.52
C ASP A 121 -3.66 28.89 -30.91
N GLU A 122 -3.00 29.78 -31.65
CA GLU A 122 -1.97 30.67 -31.14
C GLU A 122 -2.64 31.93 -30.57
N GLU A 123 -2.48 32.18 -29.27
CA GLU A 123 -2.70 33.51 -28.70
C GLU A 123 -1.37 34.17 -28.33
N GLU A 124 -1.08 35.23 -29.07
CA GLU A 124 -0.08 36.25 -28.81
C GLU A 124 -0.50 37.10 -27.60
N MET A 125 0.41 37.37 -26.65
CA MET A 125 0.20 38.42 -25.65
C MET A 125 1.45 39.28 -25.55
N SER A 126 1.27 40.56 -25.91
CA SER A 126 2.28 41.61 -25.98
C SER A 126 2.60 42.24 -24.62
N ASP A 127 3.82 42.75 -24.56
CA ASP A 127 4.53 43.46 -23.48
C ASP A 127 3.77 44.57 -22.75
N VAL A 128 4.08 44.71 -21.45
CA VAL A 128 4.27 46.03 -20.82
C VAL A 128 5.50 45.96 -19.90
N GLU A 129 6.51 46.74 -20.26
CA GLU A 129 7.77 46.94 -19.54
C GLU A 129 7.67 47.95 -18.37
N MET A 130 8.59 47.73 -17.43
CA MET A 130 9.39 48.68 -16.64
C MET A 130 8.73 49.69 -15.68
N GLU A 131 9.16 49.59 -14.42
CA GLU A 131 9.75 50.75 -13.73
C GLU A 131 10.90 50.34 -12.81
N GLN A 132 11.99 51.11 -12.87
CA GLN A 132 13.28 50.91 -12.21
C GLN A 132 13.33 51.61 -10.83
N ALA A 133 14.23 51.13 -9.96
CA ALA A 133 15.12 51.88 -9.05
C ALA A 133 15.37 51.06 -7.76
N GLU A 134 16.51 51.01 -7.06
CA GLU A 134 17.84 51.59 -7.15
C GLU A 134 18.69 51.01 -5.98
N THR A 135 20.00 50.84 -6.21
CA THR A 135 21.13 51.09 -5.28
C THR A 135 21.43 50.20 -4.05
N SER A 136 22.53 49.43 -4.18
CA SER A 136 23.65 49.14 -3.26
C SER A 136 23.50 49.17 -1.72
N THR A 137 23.94 48.10 -1.03
CA THR A 137 25.17 48.08 -0.17
C THR A 137 25.34 46.76 0.60
N SER A 138 26.60 46.41 0.87
CA SER A 138 27.07 45.21 1.56
C SER A 138 26.65 45.12 3.02
N THR A 139 26.39 43.91 3.53
CA THR A 139 26.87 43.45 4.84
C THR A 139 26.83 41.92 4.86
N ALA A 140 27.96 41.29 5.16
CA ALA A 140 28.05 39.87 5.48
C ALA A 140 27.32 39.60 6.81
N MET A 141 26.46 38.58 6.84
CA MET A 141 25.97 37.98 8.07
C MET A 141 25.96 36.47 7.91
N ASP A 142 26.83 35.81 8.68
CA ASP A 142 26.72 34.41 9.06
C ASP A 142 25.32 34.15 9.66
N ILE A 143 24.65 33.09 9.19
CA ILE A 143 23.55 32.48 9.93
C ILE A 143 23.70 30.96 9.92
N ASP A 144 24.46 30.48 10.91
CA ASP A 144 24.19 29.17 11.49
C ASP A 144 22.87 29.28 12.25
N THR A 145 21.82 28.67 11.73
CA THR A 145 20.69 28.24 12.57
C THR A 145 20.07 27.00 11.94
N THR A 146 20.60 25.86 12.36
CA THR A 146 19.81 24.72 12.88
C THR A 146 18.33 25.06 13.08
N THR A 147 17.48 24.83 12.08
CA THR A 147 16.03 24.65 12.22
C THR A 147 15.52 23.99 10.93
N THR A 148 15.59 22.67 10.86
CA THR A 148 14.61 21.92 10.05
C THR A 148 13.63 21.31 11.03
N ALA A 149 12.42 21.86 10.97
CA ALA A 149 11.28 21.64 11.83
C ALA A 149 10.92 20.15 12.04
N PRO A 150 10.14 19.84 13.10
CA PRO A 150 9.76 18.48 13.45
C PRO A 150 8.97 17.85 12.31
N VAL A 151 9.40 16.67 11.86
CA VAL A 151 8.66 15.84 10.91
C VAL A 151 7.25 15.58 11.48
N PRO A 152 6.15 15.93 10.79
CA PRO A 152 4.80 15.74 11.31
C PRO A 152 4.54 14.25 11.60
N THR A 153 4.16 13.98 12.83
CA THR A 153 3.85 12.65 13.38
C THR A 153 2.45 12.21 12.99
N ASP A 154 2.20 12.04 11.69
CA ASP A 154 1.05 11.29 11.20
C ASP A 154 1.48 9.84 10.98
N ALA A 155 0.91 8.92 11.77
CA ALA A 155 1.08 7.49 11.53
C ALA A 155 0.47 7.11 10.18
N ILE A 156 1.19 6.35 9.37
CA ILE A 156 0.72 5.98 8.04
C ILE A 156 -0.03 4.65 8.11
N VAL A 157 -1.33 4.69 7.84
CA VAL A 157 -2.15 3.47 7.80
C VAL A 157 -2.02 2.82 6.42
N VAL A 158 -1.64 1.55 6.42
CA VAL A 158 -1.46 0.74 5.20
C VAL A 158 -2.33 -0.51 5.26
N ALA A 159 -2.81 -0.97 4.10
CA ALA A 159 -3.56 -2.22 3.99
C ALA A 159 -3.14 -3.03 2.75
N GLU A 160 -3.21 -4.35 2.87
CA GLU A 160 -3.07 -5.27 1.76
C GLU A 160 -4.43 -5.53 1.10
N PHE A 161 -4.45 -5.61 -0.23
CA PHE A 161 -5.59 -6.01 -1.01
C PHE A 161 -5.23 -7.12 -2.00
N SER A 162 -5.59 -8.36 -1.66
CA SER A 162 -5.25 -9.56 -2.43
C SER A 162 -6.43 -10.55 -2.52
N SER A 163 -6.30 -11.55 -3.40
CA SER A 163 -7.28 -12.63 -3.61
C SER A 163 -7.52 -13.45 -2.36
N ASP A 164 -6.49 -13.54 -1.52
CA ASP A 164 -6.44 -14.39 -0.35
C ASP A 164 -7.31 -13.81 0.79
N LEU A 165 -7.74 -12.55 0.65
CA LEU A 165 -8.65 -11.92 1.59
C LEU A 165 -10.12 -12.24 1.26
N PRO A 166 -10.93 -12.61 2.27
CA PRO A 166 -12.37 -12.80 2.10
C PRO A 166 -13.05 -11.58 1.49
N LYS A 167 -14.11 -11.81 0.70
CA LYS A 167 -14.89 -10.73 0.03
C LYS A 167 -15.35 -9.65 1.02
N SER A 168 -15.83 -10.03 2.20
CA SER A 168 -16.26 -9.10 3.26
C SER A 168 -15.14 -8.19 3.74
N LYS A 169 -13.95 -8.75 3.95
CA LYS A 169 -12.76 -8.00 4.37
C LYS A 169 -12.28 -7.04 3.28
N ARG A 170 -12.29 -7.47 2.02
CA ARG A 170 -12.00 -6.61 0.87
C ARG A 170 -12.95 -5.41 0.79
N ALA A 171 -14.25 -5.64 0.96
CA ALA A 171 -15.25 -4.56 0.98
C ALA A 171 -15.01 -3.57 2.14
N SER A 172 -14.68 -4.07 3.33
CA SER A 172 -14.33 -3.22 4.48
C SER A 172 -13.07 -2.38 4.23
N ILE A 173 -12.02 -2.97 3.66
CA ILE A 173 -10.78 -2.26 3.31
C ILE A 173 -11.05 -1.18 2.26
N LEU A 174 -11.85 -1.47 1.24
CA LEU A 174 -12.24 -0.47 0.23
C LEU A 174 -12.99 0.70 0.84
N ARG A 175 -13.93 0.44 1.75
CA ARG A 175 -14.66 1.49 2.48
C ARG A 175 -13.71 2.35 3.30
N ALA A 176 -12.84 1.74 4.11
CA ALA A 176 -11.86 2.47 4.91
C ALA A 176 -10.88 3.28 4.04
N PHE A 177 -10.48 2.77 2.88
CA PHE A 177 -9.64 3.50 1.93
C PHE A 177 -10.37 4.70 1.30
N ASN A 178 -11.62 4.52 0.87
CA ASN A 178 -12.44 5.61 0.34
C ASN A 178 -12.75 6.69 1.39
N ASN A 179 -12.86 6.30 2.67
CA ASN A 179 -13.02 7.23 3.79
C ASN A 179 -11.73 7.98 4.18
N GLY A 180 -10.58 7.64 3.57
CA GLY A 180 -9.28 8.23 3.92
C GLY A 180 -8.64 7.66 5.18
N GLU A 181 -9.20 6.61 5.78
CA GLU A 181 -8.63 5.94 6.96
C GLU A 181 -7.38 5.12 6.62
N ILE A 182 -7.25 4.70 5.35
CA ILE A 182 -6.07 3.99 4.84
C ILE A 182 -5.36 4.90 3.83
N HIS A 183 -4.09 5.18 4.09
CA HIS A 183 -3.29 6.06 3.24
C HIS A 183 -2.66 5.34 2.04
N LEU A 184 -2.29 4.07 2.20
CA LEU A 184 -1.70 3.25 1.13
C LEU A 184 -2.39 1.89 1.03
N LEU A 185 -2.91 1.60 -0.16
CA LEU A 185 -3.43 0.28 -0.50
C LEU A 185 -2.43 -0.47 -1.38
N ILE A 186 -1.95 -1.63 -0.92
CA ILE A 186 -0.99 -2.45 -1.64
C ILE A 186 -1.72 -3.62 -2.27
N CYS A 187 -1.67 -3.74 -3.58
CA CYS A 187 -2.43 -4.73 -4.34
C CYS A 187 -1.58 -5.44 -5.40
N SER A 188 -2.02 -6.63 -5.79
CA SER A 188 -1.46 -7.35 -6.94
C SER A 188 -2.25 -7.05 -8.22
N ASP A 189 -1.59 -7.15 -9.37
CA ASP A 189 -2.20 -6.85 -10.67
C ASP A 189 -3.51 -7.60 -10.96
N LEU A 190 -3.60 -8.89 -10.58
CA LEU A 190 -4.79 -9.71 -10.85
C LEU A 190 -6.05 -9.15 -10.19
N ILE A 191 -5.89 -8.62 -8.99
CA ILE A 191 -7.01 -8.28 -8.11
C ILE A 191 -7.45 -6.82 -8.29
N SER A 192 -6.60 -5.99 -8.89
CA SER A 192 -6.87 -4.59 -9.13
C SER A 192 -7.90 -4.28 -10.24
N ARG A 193 -8.19 -5.25 -11.11
CA ARG A 193 -9.18 -5.08 -12.18
C ARG A 193 -10.58 -5.30 -11.62
N GLY A 194 -11.50 -4.40 -11.94
CA GLY A 194 -12.87 -4.45 -11.43
C GLY A 194 -13.01 -4.04 -9.95
N MET A 195 -11.96 -3.52 -9.32
CA MET A 195 -12.11 -2.79 -8.06
C MET A 195 -12.77 -1.44 -8.35
N ASP A 196 -13.96 -1.25 -7.79
CA ASP A 196 -14.60 0.06 -7.71
C ASP A 196 -13.91 0.86 -6.61
N LEU A 197 -13.07 1.80 -7.03
CA LEU A 197 -12.22 2.62 -6.18
C LEU A 197 -12.44 4.08 -6.57
N SER A 198 -12.52 4.95 -5.57
CA SER A 198 -12.46 6.39 -5.78
C SER A 198 -11.12 6.77 -6.42
N PRO A 199 -11.07 7.84 -7.23
CA PRO A 199 -9.81 8.28 -7.83
C PRO A 199 -8.79 8.60 -6.74
N VAL A 200 -7.61 7.99 -6.87
CA VAL A 200 -6.50 8.15 -5.93
C VAL A 200 -5.64 9.34 -6.34
N SER A 201 -4.98 9.99 -5.37
CA SER A 201 -4.05 11.10 -5.66
C SER A 201 -2.78 10.60 -6.36
N CYS A 202 -2.40 9.35 -6.06
CA CYS A 202 -1.11 8.81 -6.46
C CYS A 202 -1.19 7.31 -6.77
N VAL A 203 -0.47 6.91 -7.83
CA VAL A 203 -0.24 5.52 -8.18
C VAL A 203 1.25 5.21 -8.06
N ILE A 204 1.58 4.09 -7.41
CA ILE A 204 2.95 3.60 -7.25
C ILE A 204 3.05 2.25 -7.96
N ASN A 205 3.80 2.19 -9.05
CA ASN A 205 4.21 0.93 -9.66
C ASN A 205 5.46 0.44 -8.91
N TYR A 206 5.27 -0.44 -7.93
CA TYR A 206 6.37 -1.06 -7.20
C TYR A 206 7.17 -2.00 -8.11
N ASP A 207 6.46 -2.77 -8.91
CA ASP A 207 7.02 -3.54 -10.01
C ASP A 207 6.73 -2.85 -11.34
N SER A 208 7.76 -2.69 -12.17
CA SER A 208 7.64 -2.06 -13.48
C SER A 208 6.63 -2.82 -14.36
N PRO A 209 5.64 -2.15 -14.98
CA PRO A 209 4.71 -2.82 -15.87
C PRO A 209 5.42 -3.27 -17.15
N VAL A 210 5.23 -4.54 -17.50
CA VAL A 210 5.87 -5.17 -18.68
C VAL A 210 5.30 -4.64 -20.01
N TYR A 211 4.02 -4.27 -20.02
CA TYR A 211 3.28 -3.85 -21.21
C TYR A 211 2.61 -2.50 -21.00
N MET A 212 2.50 -1.70 -22.07
CA MET A 212 1.90 -0.37 -22.03
C MET A 212 0.45 -0.40 -21.56
N LYS A 213 -0.36 -1.36 -22.05
CA LYS A 213 -1.76 -1.55 -21.60
C LYS A 213 -1.85 -1.71 -20.07
N LYS A 214 -0.92 -2.44 -19.46
CA LYS A 214 -0.87 -2.59 -18.00
C LYS A 214 -0.51 -1.28 -17.32
N TYR A 215 0.48 -0.53 -17.85
CA TYR A 215 0.81 0.80 -17.34
C TYR A 215 -0.40 1.74 -17.35
N ILE A 216 -1.09 1.87 -18.50
CA ILE A 216 -2.28 2.71 -18.67
C ILE A 216 -3.38 2.31 -17.68
N HIS A 217 -3.68 1.02 -17.52
CA HIS A 217 -4.70 0.54 -16.57
C HIS A 217 -4.39 0.89 -15.11
N ARG A 218 -3.10 0.93 -14.74
CA ARG A 218 -2.65 1.29 -13.39
C ARG A 218 -2.71 2.80 -13.18
N VAL A 219 -2.10 3.60 -14.06
CA VAL A 219 -2.08 5.06 -13.92
C VAL A 219 -3.45 5.69 -14.14
N GLY A 220 -4.32 5.05 -14.92
CA GLY A 220 -5.72 5.45 -15.07
C GLY A 220 -6.58 5.32 -13.80
N ARG A 221 -5.99 4.97 -12.64
CA ARG A 221 -6.64 5.03 -11.31
C ARG A 221 -6.49 6.39 -10.64
N THR A 222 -5.53 7.20 -11.10
CA THR A 222 -5.37 8.59 -10.68
C THR A 222 -5.85 9.55 -11.77
N ALA A 223 -5.78 10.85 -11.51
CA ALA A 223 -6.09 11.93 -12.44
C ALA A 223 -7.45 11.78 -13.18
N ARG A 224 -8.51 11.43 -12.44
CA ARG A 224 -9.88 11.34 -13.00
C ARG A 224 -10.70 12.57 -12.67
N ALA A 225 -11.70 12.86 -13.50
CA ALA A 225 -12.67 13.93 -13.29
C ALA A 225 -12.00 15.31 -13.05
N GLY A 226 -11.00 15.65 -13.88
CA GLY A 226 -10.30 16.95 -13.83
C GLY A 226 -9.33 17.13 -12.66
N LYS A 227 -9.16 16.14 -11.78
CA LYS A 227 -8.18 16.21 -10.69
C LYS A 227 -6.78 15.91 -11.20
N SER A 228 -5.76 16.55 -10.61
CA SER A 228 -4.37 16.18 -10.83
C SER A 228 -4.06 14.84 -10.14
N GLY A 229 -3.05 14.14 -10.67
CA GLY A 229 -2.65 12.84 -10.18
C GLY A 229 -1.22 12.52 -10.55
N THR A 230 -0.50 11.84 -9.66
CA THR A 230 0.91 11.52 -9.86
C THR A 230 1.13 10.02 -9.94
N ALA A 231 1.97 9.58 -10.87
CA ALA A 231 2.34 8.18 -11.00
C ALA A 231 3.86 7.99 -10.82
N TYR A 232 4.26 7.27 -9.78
CA TYR A 232 5.65 6.87 -9.57
C TYR A 232 5.84 5.44 -10.07
N SER A 233 6.84 5.23 -10.94
CA SER A 233 7.30 3.90 -11.30
C SER A 233 8.69 3.65 -10.73
N LEU A 234 8.81 2.63 -9.89
CA LEU A 234 10.08 2.10 -9.42
C LEU A 234 10.57 1.09 -10.46
N VAL A 235 11.76 1.34 -11.00
CA VAL A 235 12.29 0.58 -12.14
C VAL A 235 13.71 0.14 -11.82
N GLU A 236 13.99 -1.15 -12.00
CA GLU A 236 15.35 -1.66 -11.81
C GLU A 236 16.25 -1.28 -12.99
N MET A 237 17.57 -1.28 -12.79
CA MET A 237 18.52 -0.86 -13.83
C MET A 237 18.33 -1.63 -15.14
N GLN A 238 18.12 -2.94 -15.05
CA GLN A 238 17.86 -3.81 -16.19
C GLN A 238 16.46 -3.63 -16.81
N GLU A 239 15.49 -3.13 -16.02
CA GLU A 239 14.13 -2.84 -16.50
C GLU A 239 14.03 -1.45 -17.13
N ALA A 240 14.95 -0.53 -16.82
CA ALA A 240 14.91 0.87 -17.21
C ALA A 240 14.91 1.06 -18.72
N ARG A 241 15.71 0.26 -19.44
CA ARG A 241 15.75 0.28 -20.90
C ARG A 241 14.40 -0.12 -21.50
N HIS A 242 13.87 -1.27 -21.07
CA HIS A 242 12.58 -1.77 -21.55
C HIS A 242 11.44 -0.79 -21.24
N PHE A 243 11.41 -0.23 -20.02
CA PHE A 243 10.42 0.76 -19.63
C PHE A 243 10.50 2.02 -20.50
N LYS A 244 11.71 2.53 -20.75
CA LYS A 244 11.92 3.68 -21.65
C LYS A 244 11.42 3.37 -23.07
N GLU A 245 11.82 2.24 -23.64
CA GLU A 245 11.39 1.83 -24.98
C GLU A 245 9.87 1.71 -25.08
N MET A 246 9.23 1.08 -24.08
CA MET A 246 7.78 0.93 -24.01
C MET A 246 7.06 2.28 -24.00
N ILE A 247 7.50 3.22 -23.15
CA ILE A 247 6.87 4.54 -23.05
C ILE A 247 7.15 5.41 -24.28
N THR A 248 8.37 5.31 -24.85
CA THR A 248 8.76 6.04 -26.06
C THR A 248 7.92 5.62 -27.25
N LYS A 249 7.69 4.31 -27.43
CA LYS A 249 6.79 3.77 -28.47
C LYS A 249 5.35 4.26 -28.35
N ALA A 250 4.93 4.66 -27.16
CA ALA A 250 3.61 5.23 -26.91
C ALA A 250 3.57 6.77 -26.98
N GLY A 251 4.67 7.44 -27.36
CA GLY A 251 4.71 8.90 -27.50
C GLY A 251 4.53 9.67 -26.19
N HIS A 252 4.88 9.07 -25.04
CA HIS A 252 4.68 9.68 -23.72
C HIS A 252 5.97 9.89 -22.94
N TRP A 253 7.13 9.71 -23.57
CA TRP A 253 8.42 9.79 -22.89
C TRP A 253 8.69 11.18 -22.31
N ASP A 254 8.33 12.23 -23.03
CA ASP A 254 8.58 13.63 -22.62
C ASP A 254 7.78 14.03 -21.37
N LYS A 255 6.73 13.27 -21.03
CA LYS A 255 5.91 13.46 -19.83
C LYS A 255 6.49 12.75 -18.59
N ILE A 256 7.54 11.94 -18.75
CA ILE A 256 8.14 11.17 -17.65
C ILE A 256 9.34 11.90 -17.05
N GLY A 257 9.15 12.49 -15.88
CA GLY A 257 10.25 12.98 -15.05
C GLY A 257 11.10 11.84 -14.48
N ARG A 258 12.43 11.98 -14.50
CA ARG A 258 13.34 11.10 -13.76
C ARG A 258 13.63 11.70 -12.39
N ILE A 259 13.37 10.94 -11.34
CA ILE A 259 13.65 11.34 -9.96
C ILE A 259 14.87 10.55 -9.50
N ASN A 260 15.88 11.28 -9.01
CA ASN A 260 17.09 10.70 -8.44
C ASN A 260 17.08 10.98 -6.93
N VAL A 261 16.72 9.98 -6.14
CA VAL A 261 16.68 10.09 -4.67
C VAL A 261 18.09 9.95 -4.14
N LYS A 262 18.61 10.99 -3.47
CA LYS A 262 19.95 10.93 -2.88
C LYS A 262 19.93 10.08 -1.61
N SER A 263 21.04 9.41 -1.30
CA SER A 263 21.15 8.62 -0.07
C SER A 263 20.87 9.45 1.18
N GLN A 264 21.24 10.74 1.18
CA GLN A 264 20.97 11.69 2.26
C GLN A 264 19.49 11.81 2.60
N GLU A 265 18.62 11.74 1.60
CA GLU A 265 17.17 11.89 1.76
C GLU A 265 16.52 10.66 2.39
N VAL A 266 17.21 9.52 2.47
CA VAL A 266 16.65 8.29 3.08
C VAL A 266 17.38 7.86 4.35
N LYS A 267 18.45 8.56 4.74
CA LYS A 267 19.32 8.19 5.89
C LYS A 267 18.56 8.08 7.20
N ASP A 268 17.58 8.95 7.41
CA ASP A 268 16.70 8.96 8.59
C ASP A 268 15.75 7.75 8.64
N LEU A 269 15.35 7.23 7.47
CA LEU A 269 14.46 6.07 7.36
C LEU A 269 15.20 4.73 7.55
N VAL A 270 16.49 4.68 7.19
CA VAL A 270 17.30 3.45 7.18
C VAL A 270 17.33 2.70 8.53
N PRO A 271 17.53 3.35 9.70
CA PRO A 271 17.58 2.63 10.97
C PRO A 271 16.27 1.91 11.32
N GLY A 272 15.13 2.56 11.09
CA GLY A 272 13.81 1.96 11.28
C GLY A 272 13.56 0.84 10.27
N TYR A 273 13.97 1.05 9.02
CA TYR A 273 13.85 0.09 7.94
C TYR A 273 14.62 -1.21 8.22
N GLN A 274 15.86 -1.11 8.69
CA GLN A 274 16.69 -2.27 9.04
C GLN A 274 16.06 -3.10 10.17
N LYS A 275 15.54 -2.44 11.22
CA LYS A 275 14.80 -3.12 12.31
C LYS A 275 13.51 -3.79 11.80
N ALA A 276 12.80 -3.16 10.87
CA ALA A 276 11.60 -3.73 10.26
C ALA A 276 11.94 -4.95 9.39
N LEU A 277 13.06 -4.92 8.66
CA LEU A 277 13.55 -6.06 7.87
C LEU A 277 13.92 -7.26 8.74
N SER A 278 14.58 -7.05 9.88
CA SER A 278 14.87 -8.15 10.80
C SER A 278 13.58 -8.77 11.35
N GLY A 279 12.62 -7.93 11.79
CA GLY A 279 11.33 -8.42 12.27
C GLY A 279 10.52 -9.16 11.19
N LEU A 280 10.59 -8.71 9.93
CA LEU A 280 9.92 -9.38 8.82
C LEU A 280 10.48 -10.79 8.59
N LYS A 281 11.80 -10.96 8.65
CA LYS A 281 12.45 -12.27 8.51
C LYS A 281 11.94 -13.24 9.58
N ASP A 282 11.82 -12.79 10.83
CA ASP A 282 11.33 -13.62 11.94
C ASP A 282 9.87 -14.06 11.73
N VAL A 283 9.02 -13.15 11.25
CA VAL A 283 7.60 -13.44 10.94
C VAL A 283 7.50 -14.46 9.82
N LEU A 284 8.24 -14.27 8.72
CA LEU A 284 8.19 -15.18 7.57
C LEU A 284 8.73 -16.58 7.91
N VAL A 285 9.81 -16.66 8.69
CA VAL A 285 10.36 -17.94 9.19
C VAL A 285 9.33 -18.66 10.04
N SER A 286 8.64 -17.96 10.93
CA SER A 286 7.61 -18.55 11.80
C SER A 286 6.42 -19.10 10.99
N SER A 287 5.94 -18.37 9.97
CA SER A 287 4.88 -18.84 9.07
C SER A 287 5.25 -20.09 8.29
N SER A 288 6.51 -20.21 7.84
CA SER A 288 6.98 -21.39 7.10
C SER A 288 7.03 -22.68 7.95
N ARG A 289 7.27 -22.56 9.26
CA ARG A 289 7.32 -23.71 10.20
C ARG A 289 5.94 -24.27 10.52
N VAL A 290 4.90 -23.44 10.50
CA VAL A 290 3.51 -23.86 10.76
C VAL A 290 2.96 -24.69 9.60
N GLY A 291 3.28 -24.33 8.35
CA GLY A 291 2.82 -25.06 7.16
C GLY A 291 3.32 -26.51 7.04
N LYS A 292 4.50 -26.83 7.61
CA LYS A 292 5.06 -28.20 7.55
C LYS A 292 4.43 -29.19 8.56
N LYS A 293 3.72 -28.72 9.59
CA LYS A 293 3.07 -29.62 10.57
C LYS A 293 1.69 -30.14 10.16
N GLY A 294 1.09 -29.61 9.09
CA GLY A 294 -0.28 -29.95 8.66
C GLY A 294 -0.42 -31.05 7.61
N SER A 295 0.67 -31.55 7.02
CA SER A 295 0.61 -32.42 5.82
C SER A 295 0.83 -33.91 6.08
N SER A 296 0.70 -34.39 7.31
CA SER A 296 0.80 -35.82 7.63
C SER A 296 -0.37 -36.26 8.50
N ARG A 297 -1.45 -36.73 7.85
CA ARG A 297 -2.43 -37.74 8.30
C ARG A 297 -3.76 -37.59 7.55
N ARG A 298 -3.84 -38.16 6.35
CA ARG A 298 -5.03 -38.86 5.87
C ARG A 298 -4.56 -40.09 5.09
N SER A 299 -4.29 -41.19 5.81
CA SER A 299 -4.26 -42.50 5.19
C SER A 299 -5.71 -42.89 4.93
N PHE A 300 -6.03 -43.08 3.66
CA PHE A 300 -7.27 -43.74 3.24
C PHE A 300 -7.32 -45.12 3.91
N LYS A 301 -8.51 -45.49 4.36
CA LYS A 301 -8.87 -46.82 4.81
C LYS A 301 -10.10 -47.24 4.06
#